data_AF-A0A061N4W8-F1
#
_entry.id   AF-A0A061N4W8-F1
#
_cell.length_a   1.000
_cell.length_b   1.000
_cell.length_c   1.000
_cell.angle_alpha   90.00
_cell.angle_beta   90.00
_cell.angle_gamma   90.00
#
_symmetry.space_group_name_H-M   'P 1'
#
loop_
_entity.id
_entity.type
_entity.pdbx_description
1 polymer ?
#
loop_
_entity_poly.entity_id
_entity_poly.type
_entity_poly.pdbx_seq_one_letter_code
_entity_poly.pdbx_strand_id
1 'polypeptide(L)'
;MFYDEISNRVSVSRTETGVFNPTEGSEEIIFNTLNLPSNNEGEDVSNGGETFNFFDSVLNLESGQHGAQNAEFEINGLKTERQSNTFTIGNLTMTLRGEFTESVSVSSSVDTENIVKNITEFVDEYNALIEEMNGLVNERQNRDYPPLTSEQRSEMSDHEIELWEEKAQSGLMSRDRELQSFLTNMRMTLYQSVDQDQSNIRHLGDLGITTSTDYLDNGKLVIDEAKLQAAVENDPEGAYHFFAGSGENQGIARQLRQDVNNGIDAISRKAGGSNGRHQNHQFAIGRELNQLDSRIENFERRLAQKEQRYWRQFTAMEQAIARSNSQGDMLYNFMFGNGNF
;
A
#
# COMPACT_ATOMS: atom_id res chain seq x y z
N MET A 1 -39.81 11.80 14.33
CA MET A 1 -40.76 12.28 15.35
C MET A 1 -39.97 12.93 16.46
N PHE A 2 -40.43 14.07 16.95
CA PHE A 2 -39.80 14.90 17.97
C PHE A 2 -40.90 15.36 18.94
N TYR A 3 -40.61 15.44 20.23
CA TYR A 3 -41.52 15.98 21.23
C TYR A 3 -40.86 17.19 21.87
N ASP A 4 -41.60 18.31 21.93
CA ASP A 4 -41.16 19.52 22.60
C ASP A 4 -41.83 19.64 23.98
N GLU A 5 -41.01 19.63 25.03
CA GLU A 5 -41.46 19.74 26.42
C GLU A 5 -42.04 21.12 26.75
N ILE A 6 -41.61 22.18 26.06
CA ILE A 6 -42.05 23.56 26.34
C ILE A 6 -43.43 23.82 25.75
N SER A 7 -43.64 23.48 24.47
CA SER A 7 -44.95 23.60 23.84
C SER A 7 -45.88 22.42 24.12
N ASN A 8 -45.38 21.33 24.72
CA ASN A 8 -46.09 20.08 24.99
C ASN A 8 -46.74 19.49 23.72
N ARG A 9 -45.96 19.44 22.61
CA ARG A 9 -46.43 19.02 21.28
C ARG A 9 -45.50 17.99 20.66
N VAL A 10 -46.09 17.07 19.89
CA VAL A 10 -45.34 16.14 19.04
C VAL A 10 -45.24 16.71 17.62
N SER A 11 -44.08 16.58 16.99
CA SER A 11 -43.82 16.89 15.59
C SER A 11 -43.42 15.62 14.86
N VAL A 12 -44.07 15.36 13.72
CA VAL A 12 -43.74 14.24 12.84
C VAL A 12 -43.34 14.80 11.48
N SER A 13 -42.13 14.47 11.05
CA SER A 13 -41.60 14.81 9.74
C SER A 13 -41.14 13.54 9.04
N ARG A 14 -41.16 13.55 7.70
CA ARG A 14 -40.49 12.52 6.89
C ARG A 14 -38.98 12.72 6.96
N THR A 15 -38.24 11.63 6.79
CA THR A 15 -36.78 11.66 6.62
C THR A 15 -36.36 12.09 5.21
N GLU A 16 -37.29 11.99 4.25
CA GLU A 16 -37.09 12.30 2.84
C GLU A 16 -37.84 13.59 2.47
N THR A 17 -37.26 14.36 1.57
CA THR A 17 -37.86 15.59 1.02
C THR A 17 -38.61 15.26 -0.28
N GLY A 18 -39.60 16.08 -0.62
CA GLY A 18 -40.39 15.95 -1.86
C GLY A 18 -41.78 15.33 -1.68
N VAL A 19 -42.58 15.42 -2.75
CA VAL A 19 -43.92 14.84 -2.89
C VAL A 19 -43.80 13.39 -3.33
N PHE A 20 -44.38 12.47 -2.56
CA PHE A 20 -44.47 11.05 -2.93
C PHE A 20 -45.91 10.59 -3.11
N ASN A 21 -46.89 11.40 -2.68
CA ASN A 21 -48.30 11.16 -2.95
C ASN A 21 -48.79 12.13 -4.05
N PRO A 22 -48.88 11.68 -5.32
CA PRO A 22 -49.07 12.57 -6.47
C PRO A 22 -50.50 13.13 -6.60
N THR A 23 -51.42 12.78 -5.70
CA THR A 23 -52.80 13.24 -5.78
C THR A 23 -52.90 14.63 -5.16
N GLU A 24 -53.48 15.59 -5.88
CA GLU A 24 -53.66 16.96 -5.41
C GLU A 24 -54.44 16.97 -4.09
N GLY A 25 -53.85 17.57 -3.04
CA GLY A 25 -54.44 17.63 -1.70
C GLY A 25 -54.31 16.35 -0.87
N SER A 26 -53.59 15.32 -1.34
CA SER A 26 -53.33 14.12 -0.56
C SER A 26 -52.20 14.34 0.45
N GLU A 27 -52.39 13.82 1.65
CA GLU A 27 -51.41 13.98 2.73
C GLU A 27 -50.21 13.04 2.51
N GLU A 28 -49.00 13.54 2.73
CA GLU A 28 -47.76 12.74 2.71
C GLU A 28 -47.60 11.85 3.94
N ILE A 29 -48.23 12.23 5.05
CA ILE A 29 -48.36 11.43 6.26
C ILE A 29 -49.84 11.45 6.63
N ILE A 30 -50.49 10.28 6.53
CA ILE A 30 -51.90 10.13 6.91
C ILE A 30 -51.96 9.54 8.30
N PHE A 31 -52.53 10.28 9.25
CA PHE A 31 -52.96 9.74 10.54
C PHE A 31 -54.44 9.38 10.45
N ASN A 32 -54.73 8.12 10.16
CA ASN A 32 -56.12 7.69 10.14
C ASN A 32 -56.68 7.75 11.57
N THR A 33 -57.94 8.16 11.73
CA THR A 33 -58.57 8.33 13.05
C THR A 33 -58.53 7.02 13.83
N LEU A 34 -57.73 6.95 14.90
CA LEU A 34 -57.75 5.83 15.82
C LEU A 34 -58.78 6.12 16.91
N ASN A 35 -59.99 5.63 16.69
CA ASN A 35 -61.09 5.79 17.63
C ASN A 35 -60.95 4.73 18.72
N LEU A 36 -60.50 5.15 19.90
CA LEU A 36 -60.46 4.30 21.07
C LEU A 36 -61.77 4.45 21.85
N PRO A 37 -62.34 3.35 22.38
CA PRO A 37 -63.50 3.45 23.27
C PRO A 37 -63.12 4.31 24.49
N SER A 38 -63.92 5.32 24.80
CA SER A 38 -63.73 6.08 26.03
C SER A 38 -64.02 5.16 27.22
N ASN A 39 -63.10 5.06 28.16
CA ASN A 39 -63.19 4.15 29.31
C ASN A 39 -64.18 4.61 30.39
N ASN A 40 -65.39 5.05 30.01
CA ASN A 40 -66.50 5.11 30.95
C ASN A 40 -67.06 3.70 31.04
N GLU A 41 -66.72 3.00 32.12
CA GLU A 41 -67.30 1.71 32.46
C GLU A 41 -68.83 1.81 32.43
N GLY A 42 -69.47 1.13 31.48
CA GLY A 42 -70.87 0.73 31.60
C GLY A 42 -71.95 1.49 30.83
N GLU A 43 -71.63 2.21 29.74
CA GLU A 43 -72.67 2.67 28.80
C GLU A 43 -72.58 2.00 27.41
N ASP A 44 -73.73 1.51 26.96
CA ASP A 44 -74.01 0.83 25.70
C ASP A 44 -73.68 1.74 24.51
N VAL A 45 -72.67 1.36 23.72
CA VAL A 45 -72.23 2.09 22.51
C VAL A 45 -73.17 1.75 21.36
N SER A 46 -74.42 2.18 21.47
CA SER A 46 -75.36 2.24 20.35
C SER A 46 -75.91 3.66 20.25
N ASN A 47 -75.40 4.40 19.25
CA ASN A 47 -75.68 5.80 18.89
C ASN A 47 -75.04 6.89 19.78
N GLY A 48 -73.90 7.42 19.31
CA GLY A 48 -73.51 8.81 19.59
C GLY A 48 -72.45 9.06 20.66
N GLY A 49 -71.63 8.07 21.02
CA GLY A 49 -70.48 8.28 21.91
C GLY A 49 -69.43 9.21 21.30
N GLU A 50 -68.92 10.16 22.09
CA GLU A 50 -67.89 11.10 21.67
C GLU A 50 -66.65 10.32 21.18
N THR A 51 -66.31 10.53 19.91
CA THR A 51 -65.17 9.85 19.29
C THR A 51 -63.89 10.55 19.73
N PHE A 52 -63.07 9.88 20.54
CA PHE A 52 -61.78 10.41 21.00
C PHE A 52 -60.71 10.22 19.91
N ASN A 53 -60.26 11.30 19.27
CA ASN A 53 -59.13 11.24 18.35
C ASN A 53 -57.81 11.27 19.15
N PHE A 54 -57.12 10.13 19.24
CA PHE A 54 -55.84 10.02 19.95
C PHE A 54 -54.77 11.00 19.43
N PHE A 55 -54.69 11.21 18.12
CA PHE A 55 -53.64 12.01 17.50
C PHE A 55 -53.81 13.52 17.80
N ASP A 56 -55.04 14.01 17.77
CA ASP A 56 -55.33 15.42 18.06
C ASP A 56 -55.38 15.66 19.58
N SER A 57 -56.08 14.80 20.33
CA SER A 57 -56.40 15.04 21.73
C SER A 57 -55.30 14.64 22.72
N VAL A 58 -54.42 13.69 22.37
CA VAL A 58 -53.31 13.25 23.24
C VAL A 58 -51.98 13.77 22.75
N LEU A 59 -51.70 13.62 21.45
CA LEU A 59 -50.41 14.01 20.87
C LEU A 59 -50.36 15.46 20.41
N ASN A 60 -51.50 16.17 20.45
CA ASN A 60 -51.65 17.57 20.08
C ASN A 60 -51.02 17.89 18.71
N LEU A 61 -51.23 16.97 17.75
CA LEU A 61 -50.79 17.12 16.37
C LEU A 61 -51.71 18.14 15.68
N GLU A 62 -51.39 19.43 15.74
CA GLU A 62 -52.12 20.43 14.95
C GLU A 62 -52.02 20.12 13.45
N SER A 63 -53.12 20.28 12.71
CA SER A 63 -53.23 20.11 11.26
C SER A 63 -52.52 21.20 10.43
N GLY A 64 -51.49 21.83 10.99
CA GLY A 64 -50.57 22.72 10.28
C GLY A 64 -49.60 21.92 9.42
N GLN A 65 -50.11 21.19 8.43
CA GLN A 65 -49.28 20.47 7.48
C GLN A 65 -48.63 21.47 6.53
N HIS A 66 -47.32 21.66 6.66
CA HIS A 66 -46.54 22.18 5.55
C HIS A 66 -46.47 21.07 4.50
N GLY A 67 -47.25 21.22 3.42
CA GLY A 67 -47.21 20.28 2.30
C GLY A 67 -45.77 20.11 1.82
N ALA A 68 -45.36 18.87 1.56
CA ALA A 68 -44.07 18.64 0.94
C ALA A 68 -44.08 19.30 -0.45
N GLN A 69 -42.94 19.86 -0.85
CA GLN A 69 -42.77 20.47 -2.15
C GLN A 69 -41.58 19.80 -2.83
N ASN A 70 -41.74 19.50 -4.12
CA ASN A 70 -40.61 19.15 -4.95
C ASN A 70 -39.77 20.40 -5.20
N ALA A 71 -38.47 20.22 -5.38
CA ALA A 71 -37.62 21.27 -5.89
C ALA A 71 -37.93 21.49 -7.38
N GLU A 72 -38.47 22.65 -7.73
CA GLU A 72 -38.71 23.06 -9.11
C GLU A 72 -37.58 23.98 -9.59
N PHE A 73 -37.03 23.71 -10.77
CA PHE A 73 -35.96 24.51 -11.36
C PHE A 73 -35.90 24.34 -12.88
N GLU A 74 -35.14 25.21 -13.54
CA GLU A 74 -34.95 25.19 -14.98
C GLU A 74 -33.49 24.87 -15.31
N ILE A 75 -33.25 23.87 -16.17
CA ILE A 75 -31.92 23.54 -16.70
C ILE A 75 -31.94 23.71 -18.21
N ASN A 76 -31.10 24.59 -18.75
CA ASN A 76 -30.95 24.81 -20.19
C ASN A 76 -32.30 25.08 -20.90
N GLY A 77 -33.22 25.81 -20.28
CA GLY A 77 -34.55 26.09 -20.83
C GLY A 77 -35.62 25.04 -20.49
N LEU A 78 -35.25 23.91 -19.87
CA LEU A 78 -36.16 22.83 -19.52
C LEU A 78 -36.57 22.94 -18.04
N LYS A 79 -37.85 23.26 -17.80
CA LYS A 79 -38.45 23.18 -16.46
C LYS A 79 -38.56 21.73 -16.02
N THR A 80 -38.09 21.45 -14.81
CA THR A 80 -38.08 20.11 -14.23
C THR A 80 -38.23 20.18 -12.72
N GLU A 81 -38.49 19.03 -12.10
CA GLU A 81 -38.66 18.90 -10.65
C GLU A 81 -37.87 17.73 -10.07
N ARG A 82 -37.49 17.82 -8.79
CA ARG A 82 -36.86 16.71 -8.04
C ARG A 82 -37.46 16.61 -6.65
N GLN A 83 -37.60 15.39 -6.16
CA GLN A 83 -38.08 15.14 -4.80
C GLN A 83 -37.03 15.60 -3.78
N SER A 84 -35.74 15.36 -4.05
CA SER A 84 -34.64 15.76 -3.18
C SER A 84 -33.90 16.98 -3.69
N ASN A 85 -33.48 17.85 -2.77
CA ASN A 85 -32.58 18.98 -3.06
C ASN A 85 -31.19 18.53 -3.50
N THR A 86 -30.79 17.29 -3.20
CA THR A 86 -29.59 16.67 -3.76
C THR A 86 -30.00 15.62 -4.80
N PHE A 87 -29.53 15.78 -6.03
CA PHE A 87 -29.84 14.89 -7.14
C PHE A 87 -28.67 14.80 -8.11
N THR A 88 -28.69 13.78 -8.96
CA THR A 88 -27.68 13.61 -10.02
C THR A 88 -28.29 13.88 -11.38
N ILE A 89 -27.58 14.63 -12.23
CA ILE A 89 -27.94 14.85 -13.63
C ILE A 89 -26.67 14.85 -14.48
N GLY A 90 -26.63 14.04 -15.55
CA GLY A 90 -25.47 13.99 -16.45
C GLY A 90 -24.14 13.71 -15.74
N ASN A 91 -24.14 12.79 -14.77
CA ASN A 91 -23.00 12.46 -13.89
C ASN A 91 -22.54 13.60 -12.95
N LEU A 92 -23.26 14.71 -12.88
CA LEU A 92 -23.03 15.76 -11.89
C LEU A 92 -23.98 15.57 -10.71
N THR A 93 -23.44 15.49 -9.50
CA THR A 93 -24.24 15.60 -8.28
C THR A 93 -24.44 17.07 -7.96
N MET A 94 -25.70 17.51 -7.98
CA MET A 94 -26.11 18.87 -7.70
C MET A 94 -26.84 18.92 -6.36
N THR A 95 -26.59 19.99 -5.60
CA THR A 95 -27.29 20.27 -4.34
C THR A 95 -27.86 21.68 -4.38
N LEU A 96 -29.18 21.80 -4.35
CA LEU A 96 -29.90 23.04 -4.21
C LEU A 96 -29.85 23.50 -2.75
N ARG A 97 -29.36 24.72 -2.53
CA ARG A 97 -29.19 25.29 -1.17
C ARG A 97 -30.17 26.40 -0.84
N GLY A 98 -30.86 26.93 -1.85
CA GLY A 98 -31.82 28.01 -1.71
C GLY A 98 -32.35 28.42 -3.07
N GLU A 99 -33.40 29.25 -3.04
CA GLU A 99 -33.99 29.84 -4.24
C GLU A 99 -33.06 30.91 -4.84
N PHE A 100 -33.11 31.07 -6.16
CA PHE A 100 -32.36 32.08 -6.89
C PHE A 100 -33.23 32.67 -8.00
N THR A 101 -33.08 33.98 -8.24
CA THR A 101 -33.81 34.71 -9.28
C THR A 101 -32.95 34.97 -10.53
N GLU A 102 -31.63 34.92 -10.37
CA GLU A 102 -30.66 35.06 -11.46
C GLU A 102 -30.16 33.70 -11.93
N SER A 103 -29.90 33.57 -13.22
CA SER A 103 -29.42 32.32 -13.82
C SER A 103 -28.06 31.92 -13.25
N VAL A 104 -27.96 30.70 -12.72
CA VAL A 104 -26.68 30.12 -12.29
C VAL A 104 -26.05 29.33 -13.44
N SER A 105 -24.81 29.66 -13.81
CA SER A 105 -24.05 28.91 -14.80
C SER A 105 -23.19 27.85 -14.12
N VAL A 106 -23.33 26.60 -14.56
CA VAL A 106 -22.47 25.48 -14.14
C VAL A 106 -21.67 25.04 -15.36
N SER A 107 -20.35 24.99 -15.21
CA SER A 107 -19.45 24.47 -16.24
C SER A 107 -18.66 23.29 -15.70
N SER A 108 -18.33 22.35 -16.59
CA SER A 108 -17.46 21.23 -16.31
C SER A 108 -16.25 21.35 -17.24
N SER A 109 -15.06 21.28 -16.67
CA SER A 109 -13.80 21.30 -17.40
C SER A 109 -12.91 20.17 -16.89
N VAL A 110 -11.98 19.72 -17.74
CA VAL A 110 -10.95 18.79 -17.32
C VAL A 110 -10.03 19.48 -16.32
N ASP A 111 -9.72 18.80 -15.23
CA ASP A 111 -8.80 19.29 -14.20
C ASP A 111 -7.35 19.01 -14.60
N THR A 112 -6.79 19.92 -15.41
CA THR A 112 -5.42 19.82 -15.93
C THR A 112 -4.38 19.96 -14.83
N GLU A 113 -4.66 20.74 -13.78
CA GLU A 113 -3.78 20.91 -12.62
C GLU A 113 -3.53 19.58 -11.90
N ASN A 114 -4.59 18.81 -11.65
CA ASN A 114 -4.46 17.49 -11.04
C ASN A 114 -3.73 16.49 -11.96
N ILE A 115 -3.89 16.58 -13.28
CA ILE A 115 -3.13 15.74 -14.23
C ILE A 115 -1.64 16.07 -14.15
N VAL A 116 -1.28 17.35 -14.25
CA VAL A 116 0.12 17.82 -14.14
C VAL A 116 0.73 17.37 -12.81
N LYS A 117 0.01 17.57 -11.70
CA LYS A 117 0.44 17.14 -10.37
C LYS A 117 0.73 15.64 -10.30
N ASN A 118 -0.17 14.80 -10.77
CA ASN A 118 0.02 13.34 -10.76
C ASN A 118 1.22 12.91 -11.62
N ILE A 119 1.46 13.59 -12.75
CA ILE A 119 2.62 13.32 -13.61
C ILE A 119 3.92 13.73 -12.90
N THR A 120 3.92 14.87 -12.20
CA THR A 120 5.07 15.31 -11.40
C THR A 120 5.38 14.33 -10.28
N GLU A 121 4.38 13.92 -9.50
CA GLU A 121 4.54 12.91 -8.43
C GLU A 121 5.09 11.58 -8.98
N PHE A 122 4.60 11.15 -10.15
CA PHE A 122 5.12 9.96 -10.81
C PHE A 122 6.62 10.08 -11.17
N VAL A 123 7.04 11.24 -11.67
CA VAL A 123 8.46 11.50 -12.01
C VAL A 123 9.32 11.53 -10.75
N ASP A 124 8.83 12.12 -9.67
CA ASP A 124 9.53 12.16 -8.38
C ASP A 124 9.75 10.77 -7.80
N GLU A 125 8.71 9.93 -7.79
CA GLU A 125 8.78 8.54 -7.35
C GLU A 125 9.74 7.70 -8.23
N TYR A 126 9.71 7.90 -9.55
CA TYR A 126 10.67 7.29 -10.44
C TYR A 126 12.11 7.71 -10.10
N ASN A 127 12.34 9.00 -9.89
CA ASN A 127 13.67 9.54 -9.58
C ASN A 127 14.20 9.03 -8.24
N ALA A 128 13.34 8.93 -7.22
CA ALA A 128 13.68 8.35 -5.93
C ALA A 128 14.08 6.87 -6.06
N LEU A 129 13.30 6.08 -6.81
CA LEU A 129 13.62 4.68 -7.08
C LEU A 129 14.96 4.52 -7.83
N ILE A 130 15.19 5.33 -8.86
CA ILE A 130 16.45 5.33 -9.63
C ILE A 130 17.63 5.67 -8.73
N GLU A 131 17.48 6.63 -7.82
CA GLU A 131 18.52 7.00 -6.87
C GLU A 131 18.86 5.86 -5.91
N GLU A 132 17.86 5.27 -5.26
CA GLU A 132 18.04 4.17 -4.32
C GLU A 132 18.71 2.97 -5.02
N MET A 133 18.16 2.54 -6.15
CA MET A 133 18.62 1.36 -6.86
C MET A 133 20.01 1.55 -7.48
N ASN A 134 20.31 2.73 -8.05
CA ASN A 134 21.67 3.03 -8.52
C ASN A 134 22.66 3.16 -7.37
N GLY A 135 22.22 3.67 -6.21
CA GLY A 135 23.01 3.62 -4.98
C GLY A 135 23.45 2.19 -4.67
N LEU A 136 22.50 1.27 -4.60
CA LEU A 136 22.76 -0.15 -4.30
C LEU A 136 23.67 -0.83 -5.33
N VAL A 137 23.45 -0.64 -6.65
CA VAL A 137 24.24 -1.35 -7.67
C VAL A 137 25.63 -0.77 -7.88
N ASN A 138 25.83 0.52 -7.56
CA ASN A 138 27.12 1.21 -7.74
C ASN A 138 27.93 1.33 -6.44
N GLU A 139 27.36 0.98 -5.30
CA GLU A 139 28.06 0.96 -4.02
C GLU A 139 29.30 0.06 -4.09
N ARG A 140 30.42 0.55 -3.55
CA ARG A 140 31.67 -0.22 -3.49
C ARG A 140 31.63 -1.14 -2.30
N GLN A 141 31.82 -2.44 -2.55
CA GLN A 141 31.95 -3.43 -1.49
C GLN A 141 33.12 -3.08 -0.56
N ASN A 142 32.84 -2.94 0.73
CA ASN A 142 33.86 -2.77 1.74
C ASN A 142 34.45 -4.12 2.15
N ARG A 143 35.67 -4.40 1.71
CA ARG A 143 36.35 -5.69 1.94
C ARG A 143 36.97 -5.82 3.32
N ASP A 144 37.13 -4.71 4.04
CA ASP A 144 37.81 -4.69 5.34
C ASP A 144 36.88 -5.11 6.48
N TYR A 145 35.58 -5.26 6.21
CA TYR A 145 34.54 -5.58 7.19
C TYR A 145 33.84 -6.89 6.83
N PRO A 146 34.45 -8.06 7.10
CA PRO A 146 33.79 -9.35 6.92
C PRO A 146 32.64 -9.55 7.94
N PRO A 147 31.69 -10.47 7.70
CA PRO A 147 30.66 -10.81 8.67
C PRO A 147 31.25 -11.25 10.02
N LEU A 148 30.70 -10.71 11.12
CA LEU A 148 31.15 -11.02 12.48
C LEU A 148 30.78 -12.45 12.89
N THR A 149 31.71 -13.15 13.56
CA THR A 149 31.41 -14.43 14.22
C THR A 149 30.58 -14.21 15.48
N SER A 150 29.95 -15.28 15.97
CA SER A 150 29.17 -15.25 17.22
C SER A 150 30.01 -14.77 18.41
N GLU A 151 31.27 -15.19 18.48
CA GLU A 151 32.21 -14.77 19.52
C GLU A 151 32.54 -13.28 19.41
N GLN A 152 32.85 -12.78 18.20
CA GLN A 152 33.15 -11.36 17.99
C GLN A 152 31.97 -10.46 18.35
N ARG A 153 30.74 -10.90 18.03
CA ARG A 153 29.52 -10.17 18.42
C ARG A 153 29.36 -10.11 19.94
N SER A 154 29.72 -11.16 20.66
CA SER A 154 29.60 -11.18 22.13
C SER A 154 30.60 -10.25 22.83
N GLU A 155 31.65 -9.83 22.13
CA GLU A 155 32.71 -8.95 22.63
C GLU A 155 32.51 -7.47 22.26
N MET A 156 31.52 -7.16 21.41
CA MET A 156 31.23 -5.81 20.90
C MET A 156 29.94 -5.23 21.50
N SER A 157 29.82 -3.91 21.52
CA SER A 157 28.55 -3.25 21.86
C SER A 157 27.57 -3.28 20.69
N ASP A 158 26.26 -3.19 20.98
CA ASP A 158 25.19 -3.23 19.96
C ASP A 158 25.40 -2.19 18.85
N HIS A 159 25.83 -0.98 19.20
CA HIS A 159 26.08 0.09 18.23
C HIS A 159 27.30 -0.21 17.35
N GLU A 160 28.35 -0.82 17.89
CA GLU A 160 29.52 -1.23 17.10
C GLU A 160 29.16 -2.38 16.16
N ILE A 161 28.30 -3.31 16.59
CA ILE A 161 27.77 -4.39 15.75
C ILE A 161 26.98 -3.80 14.59
N GLU A 162 26.06 -2.87 14.85
CA GLU A 162 25.24 -2.21 13.83
C GLU A 162 26.11 -1.51 12.77
N LEU A 163 27.06 -0.67 13.20
CA LEU A 163 27.98 0.02 12.29
C LEU A 163 28.86 -0.95 11.50
N TRP A 164 29.27 -2.07 12.11
CA TRP A 164 30.04 -3.09 11.43
C TRP A 164 29.19 -3.82 10.39
N GLU A 165 27.96 -4.19 10.72
CA GLU A 165 27.04 -4.86 9.82
C GLU A 165 26.67 -3.98 8.63
N GLU A 166 26.40 -2.69 8.85
CA GLU A 166 26.17 -1.72 7.77
C GLU A 166 27.34 -1.72 6.78
N LYS A 167 28.58 -1.63 7.29
CA LYS A 167 29.78 -1.70 6.46
C LYS A 167 29.98 -3.06 5.79
N ALA A 168 29.67 -4.15 6.48
CA ALA A 168 29.79 -5.50 5.94
C ALA A 168 28.76 -5.79 4.84
N GLN A 169 27.59 -5.15 4.90
CA GLN A 169 26.53 -5.25 3.89
C GLN A 169 26.75 -4.32 2.70
N SER A 170 27.59 -3.29 2.85
CA SER A 170 27.91 -2.35 1.76
C SER A 170 28.35 -3.08 0.48
N GLY A 171 27.77 -2.70 -0.65
CA GLY A 171 28.09 -3.23 -1.96
C GLY A 171 27.74 -4.70 -2.15
N LEU A 172 26.93 -5.31 -1.28
CA LEU A 172 26.43 -6.68 -1.46
C LEU A 172 25.56 -6.80 -2.73
N MET A 173 24.81 -5.74 -3.04
CA MET A 173 24.01 -5.62 -4.26
C MET A 173 24.80 -5.03 -5.44
N SER A 174 26.11 -4.76 -5.26
CA SER A 174 26.93 -4.19 -6.32
C SER A 174 26.94 -5.12 -7.53
N ARG A 175 26.71 -4.53 -8.70
CA ARG A 175 26.66 -5.25 -9.99
C ARG A 175 25.68 -6.43 -10.00
N ASP A 176 24.63 -6.38 -9.18
CA ASP A 176 23.58 -7.38 -9.23
C ASP A 176 22.89 -7.33 -10.61
N ARG A 177 22.93 -8.46 -11.31
CA ARG A 177 22.41 -8.58 -12.68
C ARG A 177 20.91 -8.32 -12.76
N GLU A 178 20.14 -8.77 -11.75
CA GLU A 178 18.68 -8.61 -11.77
C GLU A 178 18.31 -7.14 -11.56
N LEU A 179 18.97 -6.45 -10.64
CA LEU A 179 18.77 -5.02 -10.40
C LEU A 179 19.19 -4.18 -11.63
N GLN A 180 20.34 -4.49 -12.24
CA GLN A 180 20.78 -3.82 -13.47
C GLN A 180 19.83 -4.05 -14.64
N SER A 181 19.31 -5.28 -14.79
CA SER A 181 18.35 -5.61 -15.84
C SER A 181 17.02 -4.89 -15.62
N PHE A 182 16.55 -4.84 -14.37
CA PHE A 182 15.35 -4.10 -13.99
C PHE A 182 15.48 -2.60 -14.31
N LEU A 183 16.58 -1.95 -13.90
CA LEU A 183 16.85 -0.54 -14.21
C LEU A 183 16.89 -0.28 -15.72
N THR A 184 17.50 -1.20 -16.48
CA THR A 184 17.57 -1.11 -17.94
C THR A 184 16.20 -1.22 -18.58
N ASN A 185 15.36 -2.16 -18.13
CA ASN A 185 14.00 -2.35 -18.65
C ASN A 185 13.13 -1.14 -18.37
N MET A 186 13.12 -0.64 -17.13
CA MET A 186 12.41 0.59 -16.76
C MET A 186 12.79 1.77 -17.66
N ARG A 187 14.10 1.94 -17.91
CA ARG A 187 14.59 2.99 -18.80
C ARG A 187 14.15 2.78 -20.25
N MET A 188 14.18 1.55 -20.76
CA MET A 188 13.71 1.25 -22.12
C MET A 188 12.23 1.59 -22.27
N THR A 189 11.39 1.18 -21.32
CA THR A 189 9.95 1.42 -21.31
C THR A 189 9.61 2.91 -21.33
N LEU A 190 10.34 3.76 -20.60
CA LEU A 190 10.15 5.21 -20.63
C LEU A 190 10.42 5.87 -22.00
N TYR A 191 11.30 5.28 -22.82
CA TYR A 191 11.59 5.81 -24.16
C TYR A 191 10.73 5.20 -25.26
N GLN A 192 9.86 4.23 -24.95
CA GLN A 192 8.96 3.67 -25.93
C GLN A 192 7.96 4.71 -26.40
N SER A 193 7.63 4.66 -27.70
CA SER A 193 6.53 5.44 -28.24
C SER A 193 5.21 4.79 -27.86
N VAL A 194 4.26 5.58 -27.38
CA VAL A 194 2.86 5.15 -27.29
C VAL A 194 2.10 5.80 -28.43
N ASP A 195 1.75 5.01 -29.44
CA ASP A 195 0.97 5.51 -30.56
C ASP A 195 -0.51 5.60 -30.18
N GLN A 196 -1.09 6.77 -30.46
CA GLN A 196 -2.53 7.00 -30.36
C GLN A 196 -3.01 7.76 -31.59
N ASP A 197 -4.23 7.44 -32.00
CA ASP A 197 -4.90 8.19 -33.05
C ASP A 197 -5.22 9.59 -32.51
N GLN A 198 -4.92 10.62 -33.31
CA GLN A 198 -5.24 12.04 -33.04
C GLN A 198 -4.48 12.74 -31.90
N SER A 199 -3.51 12.11 -31.25
CA SER A 199 -2.60 12.78 -30.31
C SER A 199 -1.19 12.95 -30.88
N ASN A 200 -0.57 14.09 -30.57
CA ASN A 200 0.85 14.35 -30.86
C ASN A 200 1.76 13.90 -29.72
N ILE A 201 1.21 13.48 -28.58
CA ILE A 201 1.97 13.02 -27.42
C ILE A 201 2.34 11.55 -27.65
N ARG A 202 3.56 11.31 -28.10
CA ARG A 202 4.06 9.94 -28.36
C ARG A 202 5.23 9.57 -27.48
N HIS A 203 5.96 10.54 -26.96
CA HIS A 203 7.12 10.36 -26.10
C HIS A 203 7.05 11.29 -24.88
N LEU A 204 7.80 10.96 -23.82
CA LEU A 204 7.93 11.84 -22.65
C LEU A 204 8.40 13.25 -23.00
N GLY A 205 9.25 13.37 -24.02
CA GLY A 205 9.75 14.67 -24.48
C GLY A 205 8.65 15.60 -25.01
N ASP A 206 7.56 15.05 -25.56
CA ASP A 206 6.43 15.84 -26.05
C ASP A 206 5.65 16.48 -24.90
N LEU A 207 5.75 15.92 -23.69
CA LEU A 207 5.22 16.45 -22.44
C LEU A 207 6.22 17.34 -21.70
N GLY A 208 7.38 17.65 -22.29
CA GLY A 208 8.43 18.41 -21.61
C GLY A 208 9.19 17.62 -20.55
N ILE A 209 9.03 16.29 -20.50
CA ILE A 209 9.76 15.41 -19.59
C ILE A 209 10.96 14.84 -20.34
N THR A 210 12.16 15.15 -19.84
CA THR A 210 13.41 14.72 -20.46
C THR A 210 14.27 13.99 -19.45
N THR A 211 15.38 13.41 -19.90
CA THR A 211 16.35 12.78 -19.00
C THR A 211 17.43 13.78 -18.63
N SER A 212 17.89 13.74 -17.39
CA SER A 212 19.01 14.58 -16.93
C SER A 212 20.23 14.41 -17.83
N THR A 213 20.90 15.54 -18.10
CA THR A 213 22.15 15.57 -18.84
C THR A 213 23.35 15.16 -17.98
N ASP A 214 23.20 15.16 -16.65
CA ASP A 214 24.26 14.69 -15.76
C ASP A 214 24.40 13.17 -15.85
N TYR A 215 25.61 12.70 -16.11
CA TYR A 215 25.92 11.28 -16.12
C TYR A 215 25.76 10.64 -14.73
N LEU A 216 25.98 11.41 -13.66
CA LEU A 216 25.84 10.95 -12.28
C LEU A 216 24.38 10.74 -11.86
N ASP A 217 23.45 11.34 -12.57
CA ASP A 217 22.02 11.19 -12.32
C ASP A 217 21.45 9.86 -12.83
N ASN A 218 22.26 9.05 -13.51
CA ASN A 218 21.95 7.67 -13.89
C ASN A 218 20.59 7.47 -14.60
N GLY A 219 20.10 8.50 -15.30
CA GLY A 219 18.83 8.43 -16.02
C GLY A 219 17.62 9.00 -15.29
N LYS A 220 17.80 9.77 -14.21
CA LYS A 220 16.72 10.59 -13.63
C LYS A 220 16.05 11.46 -14.69
N LEU A 221 14.75 11.69 -14.51
CA LEU A 221 13.92 12.55 -15.33
C LEU A 221 13.91 13.98 -14.80
N VAL A 222 13.79 14.94 -15.71
CA VAL A 222 13.70 16.38 -15.47
C VAL A 222 12.46 16.90 -16.18
N ILE A 223 11.65 17.67 -15.47
CA ILE A 223 10.39 18.23 -15.97
C ILE A 223 10.60 19.71 -16.34
N ASP A 224 10.18 20.08 -17.54
CA ASP A 224 9.89 21.46 -17.90
C ASP A 224 8.42 21.76 -17.59
N GLU A 225 8.15 22.33 -16.41
CA GLU A 225 6.79 22.55 -15.89
C GLU A 225 5.90 23.34 -16.86
N ALA A 226 6.47 24.35 -17.54
CA ALA A 226 5.73 25.17 -18.48
C ALA A 226 5.32 24.38 -19.73
N LYS A 227 6.21 23.51 -20.24
CA LYS A 227 5.87 22.62 -21.36
C LYS A 227 4.88 21.54 -20.96
N LEU A 228 5.04 20.96 -19.76
CA LEU A 228 4.12 19.95 -19.25
C LEU A 228 2.71 20.51 -19.12
N GLN A 229 2.59 21.68 -18.49
CA GLN A 229 1.31 22.37 -18.35
C GLN A 229 0.69 22.66 -19.72
N ALA A 230 1.45 23.25 -20.64
CA ALA A 230 0.94 23.55 -21.98
C ALA A 230 0.54 22.29 -22.76
N ALA A 231 1.30 21.19 -22.66
CA ALA A 231 0.97 19.94 -23.34
C ALA A 231 -0.33 19.33 -22.79
N VAL A 232 -0.49 19.29 -21.48
CA VAL A 232 -1.69 18.75 -20.80
C VAL A 232 -2.92 19.63 -21.03
N GLU A 233 -2.77 20.95 -21.06
CA GLU A 233 -3.87 21.88 -21.37
C GLU A 233 -4.37 21.74 -22.82
N ASN A 234 -3.45 21.51 -23.76
CA ASN A 234 -3.80 21.37 -25.18
C ASN A 234 -4.39 19.99 -25.51
N ASP A 235 -3.89 18.93 -24.88
CA ASP A 235 -4.33 17.55 -25.15
C ASP A 235 -4.35 16.68 -23.87
N PRO A 236 -5.34 16.89 -22.99
CA PRO A 236 -5.45 16.15 -21.73
C PRO A 236 -5.77 14.66 -21.94
N GLU A 237 -6.53 14.33 -23.00
CA GLU A 237 -6.89 12.95 -23.33
C GLU A 237 -5.67 12.19 -23.88
N GLY A 238 -4.85 12.84 -24.71
CA GLY A 238 -3.55 12.31 -25.13
C GLY A 238 -2.62 12.02 -23.97
N ALA A 239 -2.50 12.96 -23.01
CA ALA A 239 -1.71 12.74 -21.80
C ALA A 239 -2.24 11.54 -20.98
N TYR A 240 -3.56 11.42 -20.81
CA TYR A 240 -4.18 10.27 -20.16
C TYR A 240 -3.84 8.95 -20.87
N HIS A 241 -3.99 8.88 -22.18
CA HIS A 241 -3.70 7.65 -22.93
C HIS A 241 -2.22 7.30 -22.90
N PHE A 242 -1.34 8.29 -22.99
CA PHE A 242 0.10 8.08 -22.94
C PHE A 242 0.55 7.40 -21.63
N PHE A 243 0.02 7.82 -20.47
CA PHE A 243 0.37 7.21 -19.18
C PHE A 243 -0.49 6.01 -18.82
N ALA A 244 -1.82 6.14 -18.95
CA ALA A 244 -2.80 5.22 -18.38
C ALA A 244 -3.62 4.44 -19.44
N GLY A 245 -3.29 4.60 -20.72
CA GLY A 245 -3.94 3.92 -21.84
C GLY A 245 -4.03 2.41 -21.66
N SER A 246 -5.10 1.83 -22.16
CA SER A 246 -5.41 0.39 -22.07
C SER A 246 -5.61 -0.21 -23.45
N GLY A 247 -5.43 -1.53 -23.57
CA GLY A 247 -5.61 -2.25 -24.84
C GLY A 247 -4.27 -2.59 -25.48
N GLU A 248 -4.20 -2.51 -26.81
CA GLU A 248 -3.01 -2.84 -27.59
C GLU A 248 -1.88 -1.82 -27.36
N ASN A 249 -2.21 -0.53 -27.29
CA ASN A 249 -1.27 0.56 -26.98
C ASN A 249 -1.35 0.87 -25.48
N GLN A 250 -0.74 0.00 -24.66
CA GLN A 250 -0.70 0.21 -23.21
C GLN A 250 0.08 1.48 -22.87
N GLY A 251 -0.45 2.28 -21.96
CA GLY A 251 0.25 3.47 -21.47
C GLY A 251 1.49 3.12 -20.64
N ILE A 252 2.45 4.05 -20.61
CA ILE A 252 3.77 3.86 -19.99
C ILE A 252 3.66 3.46 -18.52
N ALA A 253 2.75 4.04 -17.74
CA ALA A 253 2.63 3.72 -16.32
C ALA A 253 2.19 2.25 -16.09
N ARG A 254 1.37 1.70 -17.00
CA ARG A 254 0.97 0.28 -16.93
C ARG A 254 2.13 -0.64 -17.27
N GLN A 255 2.89 -0.29 -18.31
CA GLN A 255 4.06 -1.06 -18.72
C GLN A 255 5.15 -1.04 -17.62
N LEU A 256 5.43 0.11 -17.03
CA LEU A 256 6.36 0.23 -15.91
C LEU A 256 5.91 -0.57 -14.69
N ARG A 257 4.61 -0.57 -14.38
CA ARG A 257 4.08 -1.43 -13.32
C ARG A 257 4.34 -2.91 -13.61
N GLN A 258 4.27 -3.34 -14.86
CA GLN A 258 4.62 -4.70 -15.26
C GLN A 258 6.13 -4.96 -15.08
N ASP A 259 6.99 -4.00 -15.45
CA ASP A 259 8.44 -4.11 -15.23
C ASP A 259 8.81 -4.21 -13.75
N VAL A 260 8.17 -3.41 -12.90
CA VAL A 260 8.30 -3.49 -11.43
C VAL A 260 7.90 -4.87 -10.93
N ASN A 261 6.74 -5.38 -11.35
CA ASN A 261 6.29 -6.72 -10.96
C ASN A 261 7.28 -7.81 -11.42
N ASN A 262 7.79 -7.71 -12.65
CA ASN A 262 8.79 -8.63 -13.19
C ASN A 262 10.12 -8.57 -12.40
N GLY A 263 10.54 -7.37 -11.99
CA GLY A 263 11.70 -7.15 -11.13
C GLY A 263 11.52 -7.78 -9.75
N ILE A 264 10.38 -7.52 -9.11
CA ILE A 264 10.00 -8.15 -7.82
C ILE A 264 10.01 -9.67 -7.96
N ASP A 265 9.45 -10.21 -9.03
CA ASP A 265 9.44 -11.65 -9.30
C ASP A 265 10.84 -12.23 -9.48
N ALA A 266 11.72 -11.54 -10.20
CA ALA A 266 13.10 -11.96 -10.40
C ALA A 266 13.87 -12.00 -9.08
N ILE A 267 13.76 -10.94 -8.27
CA ILE A 267 14.33 -10.86 -6.93
C ILE A 267 13.74 -11.98 -6.05
N SER A 268 12.43 -12.19 -6.09
CA SER A 268 11.76 -13.25 -5.32
C SER A 268 12.26 -14.65 -5.67
N ARG A 269 12.54 -14.93 -6.95
CA ARG A 269 13.13 -16.23 -7.38
C ARG A 269 14.54 -16.42 -6.83
N LYS A 270 15.28 -15.34 -6.61
CA LYS A 270 16.65 -15.37 -6.11
C LYS A 270 16.71 -15.41 -4.59
N ALA A 271 16.06 -14.46 -3.92
CA ALA A 271 16.17 -14.20 -2.49
C ALA A 271 14.99 -14.71 -1.64
N GLY A 272 13.87 -15.11 -2.26
CA GLY A 272 12.67 -15.49 -1.52
C GLY A 272 11.91 -14.28 -0.96
N GLY A 273 10.99 -14.54 -0.03
CA GLY A 273 10.25 -13.50 0.69
C GLY A 273 8.91 -13.14 0.04
N SER A 274 8.90 -12.62 -1.19
CA SER A 274 7.66 -12.26 -1.88
C SER A 274 7.12 -13.40 -2.76
N ASN A 275 5.87 -13.28 -3.21
CA ASN A 275 5.20 -14.22 -4.12
C ASN A 275 5.18 -15.68 -3.61
N GLY A 276 5.02 -15.89 -2.30
CA GLY A 276 4.88 -17.21 -1.68
C GLY A 276 6.16 -18.06 -1.61
N ARG A 277 7.34 -17.48 -1.91
CA ARG A 277 8.64 -18.16 -1.87
C ARG A 277 9.30 -18.02 -0.51
N HIS A 278 8.77 -18.71 0.50
CA HIS A 278 9.25 -18.59 1.89
C HIS A 278 10.17 -19.74 2.32
N GLN A 279 10.11 -20.89 1.64
CA GLN A 279 10.92 -22.06 2.00
C GLN A 279 12.23 -22.06 1.23
N ASN A 280 13.33 -22.40 1.91
CA ASN A 280 14.69 -22.35 1.32
C ASN A 280 14.83 -23.07 -0.02
N HIS A 281 14.13 -24.19 -0.23
CA HIS A 281 14.21 -24.93 -1.50
C HIS A 281 13.57 -24.19 -2.68
N GLN A 282 12.69 -23.21 -2.43
CA GLN A 282 11.89 -22.51 -3.44
C GLN A 282 12.66 -21.38 -4.16
N PHE A 283 13.77 -20.90 -3.61
CA PHE A 283 14.56 -19.79 -4.17
C PHE A 283 16.06 -20.11 -4.19
N ALA A 284 16.83 -19.36 -4.99
CA ALA A 284 18.23 -19.68 -5.28
C ALA A 284 19.13 -19.62 -4.02
N ILE A 285 19.07 -18.50 -3.29
CA ILE A 285 19.87 -18.29 -2.08
C ILE A 285 19.52 -19.34 -1.01
N GLY A 286 18.25 -19.69 -0.84
CA GLY A 286 17.84 -20.70 0.14
C GLY A 286 18.38 -22.10 -0.19
N ARG A 287 18.45 -22.48 -1.48
CA ARG A 287 19.08 -23.73 -1.89
C ARG A 287 20.58 -23.72 -1.63
N GLU A 288 21.23 -22.57 -1.82
CA GLU A 288 22.64 -22.39 -1.51
C GLU A 288 22.91 -22.48 0.00
N LEU A 289 22.05 -21.88 0.84
CA LEU A 289 22.11 -22.02 2.30
C LEU A 289 22.03 -23.49 2.71
N ASN A 290 21.05 -24.24 2.22
CA ASN A 290 20.94 -25.68 2.55
C ASN A 290 22.19 -26.48 2.11
N GLN A 291 22.81 -26.11 0.98
CA GLN A 291 24.05 -26.74 0.53
C GLN A 291 25.24 -26.37 1.42
N LEU A 292 25.32 -25.11 1.89
CA LEU A 292 26.33 -24.66 2.82
C LEU A 292 26.18 -25.36 4.18
N ASP A 293 24.97 -25.47 4.72
CA ASP A 293 24.68 -26.20 5.96
C ASP A 293 25.16 -27.65 5.86
N SER A 294 24.84 -28.32 4.76
CA SER A 294 25.31 -29.69 4.51
C SER A 294 26.84 -29.78 4.45
N ARG A 295 27.53 -28.75 3.93
CA ARG A 295 29.00 -28.70 3.89
C ARG A 295 29.58 -28.44 5.28
N ILE A 296 28.97 -27.57 6.06
CA ILE A 296 29.35 -27.26 7.45
C ILE A 296 29.27 -28.53 8.28
N GLU A 297 28.14 -29.24 8.26
CA GLU A 297 27.99 -30.50 9.00
C GLU A 297 29.05 -31.55 8.62
N ASN A 298 29.37 -31.67 7.33
CA ASN A 298 30.42 -32.57 6.86
C ASN A 298 31.80 -32.17 7.39
N PHE A 299 32.07 -30.87 7.48
CA PHE A 299 33.32 -30.34 7.99
C PHE A 299 33.44 -30.55 9.50
N GLU A 300 32.37 -30.29 10.26
CA GLU A 300 32.29 -30.56 11.70
C GLU A 300 32.55 -32.04 12.01
N ARG A 301 31.92 -32.96 11.27
CA ARG A 301 32.19 -34.41 11.38
C ARG A 301 33.67 -34.75 11.18
N ARG A 302 34.33 -34.10 10.22
CA ARG A 302 35.78 -34.30 9.97
C ARG A 302 36.64 -33.70 11.08
N LEU A 303 36.27 -32.55 11.63
CA LEU A 303 36.97 -31.94 12.77
C LEU A 303 36.89 -32.84 14.00
N ALA A 304 35.70 -33.36 14.33
CA ALA A 304 35.52 -34.29 15.44
C ALA A 304 36.38 -35.56 15.28
N GLN A 305 36.47 -36.12 14.07
CA GLN A 305 37.35 -37.26 13.80
C GLN A 305 38.84 -36.94 13.97
N LYS A 306 39.27 -35.74 13.54
CA LYS A 306 40.65 -35.28 13.74
C LYS A 306 40.96 -35.08 15.22
N GLU A 307 40.04 -34.48 15.96
CA GLU A 307 40.17 -34.29 17.40
C GLU A 307 40.32 -35.64 18.11
N GLN A 308 39.45 -36.61 17.84
CA GLN A 308 39.55 -37.97 18.37
C GLN A 308 40.88 -38.64 18.02
N ARG A 309 41.40 -38.42 16.80
CA ARG A 309 42.71 -38.94 16.40
C ARG A 309 43.82 -38.32 17.25
N TYR A 310 43.80 -37.00 17.46
CA TYR A 310 44.79 -36.32 18.28
C TYR A 310 44.70 -36.74 19.75
N TRP A 311 43.49 -36.90 20.30
CA TRP A 311 43.30 -37.48 21.64
C TRP A 311 43.95 -38.86 21.75
N ARG A 312 43.71 -39.77 20.80
CA ARG A 312 44.37 -41.10 20.80
C ARG A 312 45.90 -41.01 20.71
N GLN A 313 46.43 -40.10 19.89
CA GLN A 313 47.88 -39.89 19.77
C GLN A 313 48.48 -39.31 21.05
N PHE A 314 47.80 -38.37 21.69
CA PHE A 314 48.21 -37.76 22.95
C PHE A 314 48.18 -38.78 24.09
N THR A 315 47.10 -39.54 24.26
CA THR A 315 47.03 -40.61 25.27
C THR A 315 48.07 -41.71 25.03
N ALA A 316 48.33 -42.10 23.77
CA ALA A 316 49.39 -43.07 23.46
C ALA A 316 50.78 -42.53 23.80
N MET A 317 51.01 -41.23 23.56
CA MET A 317 52.25 -40.54 23.93
C MET A 317 52.41 -40.47 25.45
N GLU A 318 51.35 -40.11 26.19
CA GLU A 318 51.36 -40.12 27.67
C GLU A 318 51.67 -41.51 28.23
N GLN A 319 51.05 -42.56 27.67
CA GLN A 319 51.34 -43.94 28.06
C GLN A 319 52.79 -44.35 27.74
N ALA A 320 53.33 -43.92 26.59
CA ALA A 320 54.72 -44.17 26.22
C ALA A 320 55.70 -43.45 27.15
N ILE A 321 55.42 -42.19 27.50
CA ILE A 321 56.21 -41.42 28.48
C ILE A 321 56.15 -42.09 29.85
N ALA A 322 54.96 -42.48 30.32
CA ALA A 322 54.81 -43.18 31.61
C ALA A 322 55.61 -44.49 31.65
N ARG A 323 55.59 -45.27 30.55
CA ARG A 323 56.41 -46.49 30.40
C ARG A 323 57.91 -46.21 30.31
N SER A 324 58.30 -45.09 29.69
CA SER A 324 59.72 -44.68 29.60
C SER A 324 60.24 -44.23 30.96
N ASN A 325 59.44 -43.47 31.72
CA ASN A 325 59.77 -43.04 33.08
C ASN A 325 59.88 -44.25 34.01
N SER A 326 58.94 -45.20 33.97
CA SER A 326 59.03 -46.41 34.80
C SER A 326 60.22 -47.31 34.44
N GLN A 327 60.62 -47.36 33.17
CA GLN A 327 61.86 -48.01 32.74
C GLN A 327 63.11 -47.27 33.21
N GLY A 328 63.10 -45.93 33.13
CA GLY A 328 64.16 -45.07 33.67
C GLY A 328 64.33 -45.26 35.17
N ASP A 329 63.22 -45.34 35.92
CA ASP A 329 63.23 -45.59 37.37
C ASP A 329 63.69 -47.02 37.70
N MET A 330 63.30 -48.03 36.91
CA MET A 330 63.84 -49.40 37.05
C MET A 330 65.34 -49.45 36.79
N LEU A 331 65.83 -48.80 35.73
CA LEU A 331 67.26 -48.73 35.41
C LEU A 331 68.03 -47.94 36.46
N TYR A 332 67.47 -46.84 36.95
CA TYR A 332 68.04 -46.04 38.03
C TYR A 332 68.12 -46.86 39.33
N ASN A 333 67.07 -47.59 39.71
CA ASN A 333 67.09 -48.49 40.86
C ASN A 333 68.04 -49.68 40.66
N PHE A 334 68.23 -50.16 39.42
CA PHE A 334 69.20 -51.22 39.12
C PHE A 334 70.65 -50.72 39.15
N MET A 335 70.92 -49.50 38.69
CA MET A 335 72.26 -48.89 38.67
C MET A 335 72.67 -48.28 40.03
N PHE A 336 71.73 -47.75 40.81
CA PHE A 336 72.02 -47.00 42.04
C PHE A 336 71.43 -47.63 43.31
N GLY A 337 70.55 -48.63 43.20
CA GLY A 337 69.97 -49.36 44.33
C GLY A 337 70.79 -50.58 44.79
N ASN A 338 71.82 -50.98 44.05
CA ASN A 338 72.75 -52.07 44.43
C ASN A 338 74.00 -51.53 45.15
N GLY A 339 73.77 -50.62 46.10
CA GLY A 339 74.80 -49.94 46.87
C GLY A 339 74.38 -49.73 48.32
N ASN A 340 73.99 -50.79 49.03
CA ASN A 340 74.24 -50.96 50.47
C ASN A 340 73.78 -52.35 50.98
N PHE A 341 74.79 -53.10 51.46
CA PHE A 341 74.82 -54.33 52.27
C PHE A 341 74.26 -55.64 51.71
#